data_AF-A0A920J7G9-F1
#
_entry.id   AF-A0A920J7G9-F1
#
_cell.length_a   1.000
_cell.length_b   1.000
_cell.length_c   1.000
_cell.angle_alpha   90.00
_cell.angle_beta   90.00
_cell.angle_gamma   90.00
#
_symmetry.space_group_name_H-M   'P 1'
#
loop_
_entity.id
_entity.type
_entity.pdbx_description
1 polymer ?
#
loop_
_entity_poly.entity_id
_entity_poly.type
_entity_poly.pdbx_seq_one_letter_code
_entity_poly.pdbx_strand_id
1 'polypeptide(L)'
;MGIHHLGFWTENLEDDHKRLTNSGYMWESTYYNPDSDGPFGFTYHTLQNTGLRVELVDIARKPAFDNWMAGGDFPSAMEPGGMES
;
A
#
# COMPACT_ATOMS: atom_id res chain seq x y z
N MET A 1 1.64 15.25 10.30
CA MET A 1 2.55 15.17 9.14
C MET A 1 1.71 15.06 7.88
N GLY A 2 2.12 15.69 6.79
CA GLY A 2 1.32 15.78 5.56
C GLY A 2 1.17 14.45 4.84
N ILE A 3 0.19 14.37 3.94
CA ILE A 3 -0.11 13.20 3.11
C ILE A 3 0.85 13.06 1.91
N HIS A 4 1.87 13.90 1.77
CA HIS A 4 2.78 13.86 0.62
C HIS A 4 3.63 12.58 0.66
N HIS A 5 3.54 11.78 -0.39
CA HIS A 5 4.27 10.53 -0.54
C HIS A 5 4.57 10.25 -2.03
N LEU A 6 5.46 9.30 -2.27
CA LEU A 6 5.68 8.70 -3.59
C LEU A 6 5.05 7.30 -3.60
N GLY A 7 4.08 7.09 -4.48
CA GLY A 7 3.39 5.81 -4.63
C GLY A 7 4.05 4.91 -5.68
N PHE A 8 4.18 3.62 -5.36
CA PHE A 8 4.70 2.59 -6.26
C PHE A 8 3.81 1.35 -6.21
N TRP A 9 3.63 0.73 -7.36
CA TRP A 9 3.04 -0.61 -7.44
C TRP A 9 4.08 -1.67 -7.09
N THR A 10 3.64 -2.75 -6.43
CA THR A 10 4.46 -3.93 -6.16
C THR A 10 3.68 -5.21 -6.45
N GLU A 11 4.37 -6.22 -6.96
CA GLU A 11 3.83 -7.58 -7.16
C GLU A 11 3.97 -8.44 -5.90
N ASN A 12 4.71 -7.98 -4.88
CA ASN A 12 4.94 -8.71 -3.63
C ASN A 12 5.04 -7.72 -2.47
N LEU A 13 3.87 -7.31 -1.97
CA LEU A 13 3.75 -6.29 -0.93
C LEU A 13 4.50 -6.68 0.35
N GLU A 14 4.44 -7.95 0.74
CA GLU A 14 5.07 -8.49 1.95
C GLU A 14 6.59 -8.36 1.91
N ASP A 15 7.23 -8.84 0.84
CA ASP A 15 8.68 -8.82 0.74
C ASP A 15 9.22 -7.40 0.54
N ASP A 16 8.53 -6.55 -0.22
CA ASP A 16 8.97 -5.17 -0.43
C ASP A 16 8.79 -4.29 0.81
N HIS A 17 7.71 -4.49 1.59
CA HIS A 17 7.56 -3.92 2.94
C HIS A 17 8.75 -4.27 3.85
N LYS A 18 9.15 -5.55 3.85
CA LYS A 18 10.30 -6.02 4.64
C LYS A 18 11.59 -5.37 4.16
N ARG A 19 11.79 -5.24 2.84
CA ARG A 19 12.98 -4.58 2.27
C ARG A 19 13.08 -3.12 2.71
N LEU A 20 11.98 -2.36 2.70
CA LEU A 20 11.97 -0.97 3.18
C LEU A 20 12.29 -0.91 4.68
N THR A 21 11.64 -1.75 5.49
CA THR A 21 11.84 -1.82 6.94
C THR A 21 13.29 -2.17 7.28
N ASN A 22 13.85 -3.19 6.62
CA ASN A 22 15.25 -3.61 6.78
C ASN A 22 16.25 -2.55 6.30
N SER A 23 15.84 -1.64 5.43
CA SER A 23 16.64 -0.50 4.96
C SER A 23 16.55 0.72 5.88
N GLY A 24 15.85 0.62 7.01
CA GLY A 24 15.75 1.68 8.02
C GLY A 24 14.55 2.61 7.85
N TYR A 25 13.60 2.28 6.97
CA TYR A 25 12.33 3.01 6.90
C TYR A 25 11.42 2.57 8.05
N MET A 26 10.73 3.52 8.68
CA MET A 26 9.72 3.25 9.68
C MET A 26 8.42 2.83 9.00
N TRP A 27 7.90 1.65 9.32
CA TRP A 27 6.56 1.22 8.89
C TRP A 27 5.49 1.98 9.69
N GLU A 28 4.57 2.63 9.00
CA GLU A 28 3.59 3.53 9.64
C GLU A 28 2.18 2.97 9.66
N SER A 29 1.69 2.44 8.54
CA SER A 29 0.31 1.98 8.42
C SER A 29 0.08 1.11 7.18
N THR A 30 -1.07 0.44 7.22
CA THR A 30 -1.66 -0.45 6.23
C THR A 30 -3.17 -0.57 6.56
N TYR A 31 -3.97 -1.22 5.72
CA TYR A 31 -5.25 -1.75 6.18
C TYR A 31 -5.05 -2.79 7.29
N TYR A 32 -5.98 -2.80 8.25
CA TYR A 32 -6.11 -3.89 9.21
C TYR A 32 -6.85 -5.05 8.57
N ASN A 33 -6.22 -6.22 8.53
CA ASN A 33 -6.82 -7.47 8.07
C ASN A 33 -6.62 -8.53 9.17
N PRO A 34 -7.70 -9.10 9.76
CA PRO A 34 -7.56 -10.11 10.82
C PRO A 34 -6.92 -11.43 10.35
N ASP A 35 -6.86 -11.66 9.03
CA ASP A 35 -6.31 -12.88 8.43
C ASP A 35 -4.85 -12.71 7.98
N SER A 36 -4.24 -11.55 8.21
CA SER A 36 -2.85 -11.26 7.82
C SER A 36 -2.12 -10.49 8.92
N ASP A 37 -0.93 -10.99 9.29
CA ASP A 37 -0.01 -10.29 10.20
C ASP A 37 0.83 -9.21 9.48
N GLY A 38 0.83 -9.22 8.15
CA GLY A 38 1.58 -8.29 7.28
C GLY A 38 0.71 -7.18 6.67
N PRO A 39 1.32 -6.26 5.90
CA PRO A 39 0.57 -5.25 5.15
C PRO A 39 -0.45 -5.89 4.19
N PHE A 40 -1.57 -5.20 4.01
CA PHE A 40 -2.66 -5.66 3.16
C PHE A 40 -3.14 -4.52 2.27
N GLY A 41 -3.14 -4.77 0.96
CA GLY A 41 -3.52 -3.83 -0.07
C GLY A 41 -2.50 -2.71 -0.29
N PHE A 42 -2.05 -2.02 0.76
CA PHE A 42 -1.01 -1.01 0.66
C PHE A 42 -0.22 -0.90 1.96
N THR A 43 0.89 -0.18 1.93
CA THR A 43 1.58 0.24 3.15
C THR A 43 2.36 1.54 3.00
N TYR A 44 2.43 2.33 4.07
CA TYR A 44 3.29 3.51 4.17
C TYR A 44 4.55 3.23 4.97
N HIS A 45 5.68 3.71 4.43
CA HIS A 45 6.99 3.68 5.06
C HIS A 45 7.63 5.06 4.98
N THR A 46 8.16 5.56 6.10
CA THR A 46 8.82 6.87 6.15
C THR A 46 10.28 6.74 6.55
N LEU A 47 11.16 7.36 5.76
CA LEU A 47 12.57 7.52 6.09
C LEU A 47 12.76 8.73 7.01
N GLN A 48 12.89 8.49 8.31
CA GLN A 48 12.77 9.52 9.34
C GLN A 48 13.74 10.71 9.19
N ASN A 49 14.96 10.47 8.72
CA ASN A 49 15.98 11.53 8.60
C ASN A 49 15.73 12.51 7.45
N THR A 50 14.91 12.13 6.46
CA THR A 50 14.56 12.98 5.30
C THR A 50 13.08 13.35 5.27
N GLY A 51 12.23 12.61 5.98
CA GLY A 51 10.78 12.73 5.89
C GLY A 51 10.20 12.17 4.60
N LEU A 52 10.99 11.48 3.76
CA LEU A 52 10.50 10.83 2.55
C LEU A 52 9.54 9.70 2.93
N ARG A 53 8.29 9.80 2.46
CA ARG A 53 7.28 8.77 2.61
C ARG A 53 7.05 8.03 1.30
N VAL A 54 7.10 6.71 1.37
CA VAL A 54 6.82 5.79 0.27
C VAL A 54 5.50 5.09 0.58
N GLU A 55 4.64 5.00 -0.42
CA GLU A 55 3.49 4.10 -0.43
C GLU A 55 3.80 2.94 -1.37
N LEU A 56 3.76 1.71 -0.86
CA LEU A 56 3.69 0.53 -1.70
C LEU A 56 2.24 0.10 -1.82
N VAL A 57 1.75 -0.09 -3.03
CA VAL A 57 0.39 -0.56 -3.32
C VAL A 57 0.48 -1.89 -4.05
N ASP A 58 -0.23 -2.90 -3.54
CA ASP A 58 -0.31 -4.20 -4.19
C ASP A 58 -0.92 -4.05 -5.59
N ILE A 59 -0.25 -4.63 -6.60
CA ILE A 59 -0.72 -4.61 -7.99
C ILE A 59 -2.10 -5.26 -8.15
N ALA A 60 -2.49 -6.15 -7.25
CA ALA A 60 -3.83 -6.73 -7.19
C ALA A 60 -4.94 -5.67 -7.06
N ARG A 61 -4.62 -4.46 -6.57
CA ARG A 61 -5.58 -3.34 -6.50
C ARG A 61 -5.77 -2.63 -7.83
N LYS A 62 -4.85 -2.81 -8.78
CA LYS A 62 -4.79 -2.04 -10.01
C LYS A 62 -6.08 -2.10 -10.84
N PRO A 63 -6.75 -3.26 -11.03
CA PRO A 63 -8.02 -3.31 -11.75
C PRO A 63 -9.12 -2.44 -11.10
N ALA A 64 -9.22 -2.50 -9.77
CA ALA A 64 -10.18 -1.72 -9.01
C ALA A 64 -9.90 -0.21 -9.10
N PHE A 65 -8.62 0.18 -9.03
CA PHE A 65 -8.20 1.57 -9.26
C PHE A 65 -8.48 2.03 -10.68
N ASP A 66 -8.26 1.20 -11.70
CA ASP A 66 -8.55 1.55 -13.09
C ASP A 66 -10.05 1.81 -13.29
N ASN A 67 -10.92 0.99 -12.66
CA ASN A 67 -12.36 1.20 -12.67
C ASN A 67 -12.76 2.52 -11.97
N TRP A 68 -12.18 2.81 -10.81
CA TRP A 68 -12.41 4.07 -10.11
C TRP A 68 -11.96 5.28 -10.94
N MET A 69 -10.79 5.21 -11.55
CA MET A 69 -10.27 6.25 -12.44
C MET A 69 -11.13 6.45 -13.69
N ALA A 70 -11.87 5.43 -14.13
CA ALA A 70 -12.86 5.51 -15.19
C ALA A 70 -14.22 6.10 -14.75
N GLY A 71 -14.36 6.50 -13.47
CA GLY A 71 -15.57 7.10 -12.90
C GLY A 71 -16.44 6.16 -12.07
N GLY A 72 -15.94 4.96 -11.75
CA GLY A 72 -16.58 4.06 -10.79
C GLY A 72 -16.42 4.50 -9.33
N ASP A 73 -16.85 3.65 -8.40
CA ASP A 73 -16.73 3.89 -6.97
C ASP A 73 -15.29 3.69 -6.46
N PHE A 74 -14.96 4.33 -5.33
CA PHE A 74 -13.63 4.22 -4.72
C PHE A 74 -13.38 2.79 -4.18
N PRO A 75 -12.22 2.16 -4.47
CA PRO A 75 -12.00 0.75 -4.17
C PRO A 75 -11.30 0.52 -2.83
N SER A 76 -12.07 0.21 -1.79
CA SER A 76 -11.51 -0.28 -0.51
C SER A 76 -10.87 -1.67 -0.69
N ALA A 77 -9.68 -1.92 -0.13
CA ALA A 77 -9.08 -3.27 -0.16
C ALA A 77 -9.93 -4.33 0.55
N MET A 78 -10.79 -3.89 1.47
CA MET A 78 -11.60 -4.77 2.32
C MET A 78 -12.92 -5.17 1.66
N GLU A 79 -13.29 -4.53 0.55
CA GLU A 79 -14.54 -4.80 -0.15
C GLU A 79 -14.32 -5.79 -1.30
N PRO A 80 -15.36 -6.56 -1.70
CA PRO A 80 -15.28 -7.42 -2.87
C PRO A 80 -14.81 -6.65 -4.11
N GLY A 81 -13.82 -7.18 -4.82
CA GLY A 81 -13.22 -6.55 -6.00
C GLY A 81 -12.17 -5.49 -5.68
N GLY A 82 -11.91 -5.17 -4.41
CA GLY A 82 -10.85 -4.25 -4.00
C GLY A 82 -9.43 -4.81 -4.14
N MET A 83 -9.33 -6.14 -4.26
CA MET A 83 -8.12 -6.91 -4.51
C MET A 83 -8.47 -8.00 -5.53
N GLU A 84 -7.74 -8.09 -6.64
CA GLU A 84 -7.89 -9.15 -7.64
C GLU A 84 -6.54 -9.82 -7.90
N SER A 85 -6.49 -11.15 -7.75
CA SER A 85 -5.32 -11.99 -8.03
C SER A 85 -5.22 -12.39 -9.49
#